data_AF-A0A2T1K6Y3-F1
#
_entry.id   AF-A0A2T1K6Y3-F1
#
_cell.length_a   1.000
_cell.length_b   1.000
_cell.length_c   1.000
_cell.angle_alpha   90.00
_cell.angle_beta   90.00
_cell.angle_gamma   90.00
#
_symmetry.space_group_name_H-M   'P 1'
#
loop_
_entity.id
_entity.type
_entity.pdbx_description
1 polymer ?
#
loop_
_entity_poly.entity_id
_entity_poly.type
_entity_poly.pdbx_seq_one_letter_code
_entity_poly.pdbx_strand_id
1 'polypeptide(L)'
;MKLYLSFLIKVLDTLELDFPEELNNPVLLARKFLNDEASESDYEKGAELCWAYIDDRDAIRNFSDRDILLARIGTSVLSANKDLDQAGKKLAWFFEVLDFLKVNIDAPLEMMRNHFDFED
;
A
#
# COMPACT_ATOMS: atom_id res chain seq x y z
N MET A 1 2.67 -11.04 -8.61
CA MET A 1 3.48 -10.17 -7.73
C MET A 1 3.88 -8.86 -8.40
N LYS A 2 4.83 -8.83 -9.36
CA LYS A 2 5.38 -7.58 -9.93
C LYS A 2 4.30 -6.66 -10.55
N LEU A 3 3.28 -7.21 -11.23
CA LEU A 3 2.17 -6.43 -11.79
C LEU A 3 1.27 -5.77 -10.73
N TYR A 4 0.97 -6.49 -9.65
CA TYR A 4 0.13 -5.97 -8.55
C TYR A 4 0.87 -4.92 -7.72
N LEU A 5 2.11 -5.18 -7.34
CA LEU A 5 2.93 -4.22 -6.59
C LEU A 5 3.20 -2.95 -7.40
N SER A 6 3.50 -3.07 -8.70
CA SER A 6 3.69 -1.90 -9.57
C SER A 6 2.42 -1.06 -9.71
N PHE A 7 1.23 -1.68 -9.73
CA PHE A 7 -0.02 -0.94 -9.71
C PHE A 7 -0.17 -0.08 -8.44
N LEU A 8 0.03 -0.69 -7.26
CA LEU A 8 -0.09 0.03 -5.99
C LEU A 8 0.88 1.21 -5.91
N ILE A 9 2.14 1.00 -6.31
CA ILE A 9 3.14 2.07 -6.37
C ILE A 9 2.70 3.18 -7.32
N LYS A 10 2.20 2.84 -8.52
CA LYS A 10 1.75 3.81 -9.52
C LYS A 10 0.61 4.68 -8.99
N VAL A 11 -0.36 4.09 -8.28
CA VAL A 11 -1.45 4.85 -7.62
C VAL A 11 -0.89 5.79 -6.55
N LEU A 12 0.06 5.33 -5.73
CA LEU A 12 0.57 6.16 -4.64
C LEU A 12 1.47 7.30 -5.13
N ASP A 13 2.17 7.10 -6.25
CA ASP A 13 2.96 8.15 -6.90
C ASP A 13 2.10 9.34 -7.35
N THR A 14 0.85 9.09 -7.77
CA THR A 14 -0.06 10.17 -8.21
C THR A 14 -0.72 10.91 -7.06
N LEU A 15 -0.67 10.35 -5.84
CA LEU A 15 -1.31 10.91 -4.66
C LEU A 15 -0.38 11.78 -3.80
N GLU A 16 0.93 11.81 -4.13
CA GLU A 16 1.94 12.62 -3.44
C GLU A 16 1.80 12.56 -1.91
N LEU A 17 1.66 11.35 -1.37
CA LEU A 17 1.44 11.15 0.07
C LEU A 17 2.74 11.28 0.88
N ASP A 18 2.72 12.16 1.86
CA ASP A 18 3.77 12.26 2.88
C ASP A 18 3.53 11.24 4.00
N PHE A 19 4.39 10.23 4.08
CA PHE A 19 4.35 9.22 5.14
C PHE A 19 5.04 9.72 6.42
N PRO A 20 4.57 9.31 7.62
CA PRO A 20 5.30 9.51 8.87
C PRO A 20 6.76 9.04 8.75
N GLU A 21 7.69 9.82 9.30
CA GLU A 21 9.13 9.52 9.25
C GLU A 21 9.44 8.15 9.86
N GLU A 22 8.71 7.76 10.92
CA GLU A 22 8.86 6.49 11.61
C GLU A 22 8.57 5.28 10.72
N LEU A 23 7.83 5.45 9.62
CA LEU A 23 7.53 4.38 8.67
C LEU A 23 8.60 4.21 7.58
N ASN A 24 9.61 5.08 7.52
CA ASN A 24 10.70 5.04 6.55
C ASN A 24 10.23 4.95 5.08
N ASN A 25 9.12 5.60 4.75
CA ASN A 25 8.47 5.61 3.43
C ASN A 25 8.29 4.19 2.80
N PRO A 26 7.16 3.53 3.09
CA PRO A 26 6.85 2.20 2.57
C PRO A 26 6.88 2.08 1.04
N VAL A 27 6.50 3.14 0.32
CA VAL A 27 6.48 3.14 -1.16
C VAL A 27 7.89 3.10 -1.73
N LEU A 28 8.83 3.82 -1.10
CA LEU A 28 10.24 3.79 -1.50
C LEU A 28 10.85 2.41 -1.29
N LEU A 29 10.59 1.77 -0.14
CA LEU A 29 11.04 0.41 0.13
C LEU A 29 10.46 -0.59 -0.87
N ALA A 30 9.17 -0.47 -1.18
CA ALA A 30 8.51 -1.31 -2.17
C ALA A 30 9.09 -1.19 -3.58
N ARG A 31 9.49 0.03 -3.98
CA ARG A 31 10.16 0.27 -5.26
C ARG A 31 11.54 -0.39 -5.30
N LYS A 32 12.32 -0.24 -4.22
CA LYS A 32 13.62 -0.93 -4.10
C LYS A 32 13.45 -2.44 -4.20
N PHE A 33 12.46 -3.00 -3.52
CA PHE A 33 12.14 -4.43 -3.62
C PHE A 33 11.76 -4.85 -5.04
N LEU A 34 10.92 -4.06 -5.74
CA LEU A 34 10.52 -4.34 -7.13
C LEU A 34 11.71 -4.35 -8.11
N ASN A 35 12.71 -3.52 -7.83
CA ASN A 35 13.96 -3.39 -8.58
C ASN A 35 15.07 -4.35 -8.13
N ASP A 36 14.77 -5.29 -7.23
CA ASP A 36 15.76 -6.22 -6.65
C ASP A 36 16.91 -5.51 -5.88
N GLU A 37 16.67 -4.27 -5.42
CA GLU A 37 17.58 -3.43 -4.61
C GLU A 37 17.36 -3.57 -3.08
N ALA A 38 16.27 -4.24 -2.68
CA ALA A 38 15.99 -4.58 -1.28
C ALA A 38 15.64 -6.08 -1.19
N SER A 39 16.03 -6.71 -0.08
CA SER A 39 15.74 -8.13 0.12
C SER A 39 14.27 -8.35 0.55
N GLU A 40 13.80 -9.59 0.41
CA GLU A 40 12.49 -9.99 0.96
C GLU A 40 12.42 -9.74 2.48
N SER A 41 13.53 -9.97 3.21
CA SER A 41 13.60 -9.70 4.65
C SER A 41 13.42 -8.21 4.97
N ASP A 42 13.96 -7.31 4.15
CA ASP A 42 13.78 -5.86 4.34
C ASP A 42 12.32 -5.47 4.10
N TYR A 43 11.71 -6.05 3.06
CA TYR A 43 10.31 -5.83 2.70
C TYR A 43 9.36 -6.29 3.82
N GLU A 44 9.60 -7.46 4.40
CA GLU A 44 8.83 -7.99 5.54
C GLU A 44 8.97 -7.13 6.79
N LYS A 45 10.19 -6.72 7.15
CA LYS A 45 10.44 -5.82 8.28
C LYS A 45 9.73 -4.48 8.12
N GLY A 46 9.66 -3.95 6.90
CA GLY A 46 8.88 -2.74 6.62
C GLY A 46 7.39 -2.93 6.86
N ALA A 47 6.83 -4.09 6.50
CA ALA A 47 5.43 -4.41 6.79
C ALA A 47 5.17 -4.54 8.30
N GLU A 48 6.09 -5.19 9.02
CA GLU A 48 6.06 -5.29 10.49
C GLU A 48 6.12 -3.93 11.16
N LEU A 49 6.97 -3.02 10.67
CA LEU A 49 7.06 -1.65 11.15
C LEU A 49 5.73 -0.89 10.99
N CYS A 50 5.04 -1.05 9.86
CA CYS A 50 3.73 -0.46 9.65
C CYS A 50 2.68 -1.03 10.63
N TRP A 51 2.72 -2.34 10.88
CA TRP A 51 1.84 -2.96 11.88
C TRP A 51 2.13 -2.49 13.30
N ALA A 52 3.39 -2.45 13.69
CA ALA A 52 3.82 -1.95 15.00
C ALA A 52 3.38 -0.50 15.20
N TYR A 53 3.51 0.35 14.17
CA TYR A 53 3.05 1.75 14.25
C TYR A 53 1.56 1.87 14.62
N ILE A 54 0.72 0.97 14.10
CA ILE A 54 -0.73 0.91 14.40
C ILE A 54 -0.97 0.30 15.78
N ASP A 55 -0.31 -0.80 16.10
CA ASP A 55 -0.52 -1.56 17.34
C ASP A 55 -0.05 -0.78 18.58
N ASP A 56 1.12 -0.17 18.51
CA ASP A 56 1.71 0.65 19.59
C ASP A 56 0.84 1.87 19.96
N ARG A 57 -0.11 2.24 19.09
CA ARG A 57 -1.05 3.35 19.28
C ARG A 57 -2.47 2.88 19.63
N ASP A 58 -2.68 1.59 19.89
CA ASP A 58 -3.99 0.97 20.10
C ASP A 58 -5.01 1.34 18.98
N ALA A 59 -4.50 1.47 17.75
CA ALA A 59 -5.20 2.09 16.65
C ALA A 59 -5.80 1.08 15.65
N ILE A 60 -5.93 -0.19 16.05
CA ILE A 60 -6.45 -1.28 15.20
C ILE A 60 -7.81 -0.95 14.58
N ARG A 61 -8.66 -0.18 15.28
CA ARG A 61 -9.99 0.25 14.81
C ARG A 61 -10.06 1.72 14.41
N ASN A 62 -8.93 2.43 14.40
CA ASN A 62 -8.89 3.82 13.99
C ASN A 62 -8.78 3.92 12.46
N PHE A 63 -9.79 4.55 11.85
CA PHE A 63 -9.91 4.84 10.42
C PHE A 63 -10.13 6.33 10.14
N SER A 64 -9.89 7.17 11.14
CA SER A 64 -10.03 8.63 11.04
C SER A 64 -8.69 9.35 11.11
N ASP A 65 -7.69 8.73 11.74
CA ASP A 65 -6.35 9.29 11.86
C ASP A 65 -5.56 9.08 10.57
N ARG A 66 -5.00 10.19 10.06
CA ARG A 66 -4.30 10.20 8.78
C ARG A 66 -3.06 9.32 8.80
N ASP A 67 -2.27 9.36 9.86
CA ASP A 67 -1.00 8.64 9.95
C ASP A 67 -1.24 7.14 10.12
N ILE A 68 -2.31 6.76 10.84
CA ILE A 68 -2.77 5.37 10.92
C ILE A 68 -3.22 4.87 9.55
N LEU A 69 -3.95 5.67 8.78
CA LEU A 69 -4.34 5.31 7.41
C LEU A 69 -3.12 5.17 6.49
N LEU A 70 -2.11 6.05 6.62
CA LEU A 70 -0.84 5.93 5.89
C LEU A 70 -0.06 4.67 6.27
N ALA A 71 -0.05 4.28 7.55
CA ALA A 71 0.52 3.01 7.97
C ALA A 71 -0.20 1.82 7.33
N ARG A 72 -1.55 1.86 7.23
CA ARG A 72 -2.34 0.83 6.52
C ARG A 72 -2.02 0.78 5.04
N ILE A 73 -1.83 1.92 4.38
CA ILE A 73 -1.33 1.97 3.00
C ILE A 73 0.04 1.29 2.92
N GLY A 74 0.94 1.60 3.85
CA GLY A 74 2.25 0.96 3.94
C GLY A 74 2.15 -0.57 4.04
N THR A 75 1.28 -1.08 4.91
CA THR A 75 0.98 -2.51 5.02
C THR A 75 0.46 -3.11 3.71
N SER A 76 -0.48 -2.44 3.03
CA SER A 76 -1.03 -2.92 1.75
C SER A 76 0.05 -3.06 0.68
N VAL A 77 0.95 -2.07 0.60
CA VAL A 77 2.06 -2.08 -0.37
C VAL A 77 3.10 -3.12 0.00
N LEU A 78 3.49 -3.23 1.28
CA LEU A 78 4.57 -4.10 1.76
C LEU A 78 4.11 -5.55 2.05
N SER A 79 2.88 -5.90 1.72
CA SER A 79 2.36 -7.28 1.78
C SER A 79 1.86 -7.81 0.43
N ALA A 80 2.17 -7.08 -0.64
CA ALA A 80 1.71 -7.36 -2.00
C ALA A 80 2.36 -8.61 -2.63
N ASN A 81 3.49 -9.08 -2.08
CA ASN A 81 4.12 -10.35 -2.47
C ASN A 81 3.48 -11.58 -1.82
N LYS A 82 2.77 -11.42 -0.69
CA LYS A 82 2.13 -12.52 0.04
C LYS A 82 0.76 -12.83 -0.57
N ASP A 83 0.33 -14.10 -0.48
CA ASP A 83 -1.04 -14.56 -0.75
C ASP A 83 -1.69 -13.92 -1.99
N LEU A 84 -1.10 -14.16 -3.17
CA LEU A 84 -1.59 -13.61 -4.44
C LEU A 84 -3.00 -14.10 -4.80
N ASP A 85 -3.42 -15.24 -4.28
CA ASP A 85 -4.79 -15.75 -4.35
C ASP A 85 -5.81 -14.82 -3.67
N GLN A 86 -5.36 -13.97 -2.75
CA GLN A 86 -6.16 -12.95 -2.06
C GLN A 86 -5.96 -11.55 -2.63
N ALA A 87 -5.29 -11.39 -3.77
CA ALA A 87 -5.00 -10.07 -4.36
C ALA A 87 -6.25 -9.20 -4.52
N GLY A 88 -7.39 -9.77 -4.93
CA GLY A 88 -8.66 -9.03 -5.03
C GLY A 88 -9.16 -8.45 -3.70
N LYS A 89 -9.03 -9.21 -2.60
CA LYS A 89 -9.38 -8.73 -1.25
C LYS A 89 -8.42 -7.65 -0.76
N LYS A 90 -7.12 -7.85 -0.98
CA LYS A 90 -6.08 -6.87 -0.64
C LYS A 90 -6.26 -5.57 -1.42
N LEU A 91 -6.67 -5.67 -2.68
CA LEU A 91 -6.97 -4.53 -3.53
C LEU A 91 -8.20 -3.78 -3.02
N ALA A 92 -9.31 -4.48 -2.73
CA ALA A 92 -10.50 -3.87 -2.15
C ALA A 92 -10.17 -3.12 -0.85
N TRP A 93 -9.38 -3.74 0.03
CA TRP A 93 -8.90 -3.11 1.25
C TRP A 93 -8.06 -1.85 0.98
N PHE A 94 -7.14 -1.90 0.01
CA PHE A 94 -6.36 -0.74 -0.38
C PHE A 94 -7.24 0.43 -0.84
N PHE A 95 -8.25 0.17 -1.66
CA PHE A 95 -9.23 1.18 -2.09
C PHE A 95 -10.06 1.74 -0.93
N GLU A 96 -10.47 0.92 0.03
CA GLU A 96 -11.17 1.39 1.23
C GLU A 96 -10.30 2.37 2.04
N VAL A 97 -9.01 2.07 2.21
CA VAL A 97 -8.09 2.97 2.92
C VAL A 97 -7.89 4.29 2.15
N LEU A 98 -7.85 4.25 0.82
CA LEU A 98 -7.81 5.48 0.00
C LEU A 98 -9.09 6.33 0.18
N ASP A 99 -10.27 5.71 0.23
CA ASP A 99 -11.52 6.42 0.49
C ASP A 99 -11.56 7.05 1.90
N PHE A 100 -11.02 6.36 2.92
CA PHE A 100 -10.85 6.93 4.25
C PHE A 100 -9.92 8.15 4.24
N LEU A 101 -8.88 8.15 3.39
CA LEU A 101 -8.00 9.30 3.14
C LEU A 101 -8.66 10.41 2.30
N LYS A 102 -9.93 10.26 1.90
CA LYS A 102 -10.67 11.20 1.05
C LYS A 102 -10.04 11.40 -0.34
N VAL A 103 -9.34 10.38 -0.81
CA VAL A 103 -8.85 10.32 -2.19
C VAL A 103 -10.04 10.09 -3.12
N ASN A 104 -10.08 10.81 -4.24
CA ASN A 104 -11.04 10.49 -5.30
C ASN A 104 -10.66 9.12 -5.92
N ILE A 105 -11.46 8.09 -5.63
CA ILE A 105 -11.21 6.72 -6.07
C ILE A 105 -11.43 6.51 -7.57
N ASP A 106 -12.06 7.44 -8.29
CA ASP A 106 -12.30 7.33 -9.73
C ASP A 106 -10.98 7.21 -10.51
N ALA A 107 -9.97 8.00 -10.14
CA ALA A 107 -8.67 7.99 -10.82
C ALA A 107 -7.91 6.66 -10.57
N PRO A 108 -7.73 6.17 -9.32
CA PRO A 108 -7.18 4.83 -9.09
C PRO A 108 -7.96 3.69 -9.77
N LEU A 109 -9.28 3.79 -9.93
CA LEU A 109 -10.08 2.81 -10.65
C LEU A 109 -9.82 2.83 -12.17
N GLU A 110 -9.72 4.01 -12.77
CA GLU A 110 -9.32 4.15 -14.18
C GLU A 110 -7.90 3.61 -14.41
N MET A 111 -6.97 3.94 -13.51
CA MET A 111 -5.61 3.40 -13.53
C MET A 111 -5.60 1.87 -13.45
N MET A 112 -6.49 1.27 -12.64
CA MET A 112 -6.61 -0.18 -12.51
C MET A 112 -7.03 -0.82 -13.83
N ARG A 113 -8.07 -0.27 -14.49
CA ARG A 113 -8.54 -0.77 -15.79
C ARG A 113 -7.43 -0.75 -16.83
N ASN A 114 -6.70 0.36 -16.91
CA ASN A 114 -5.60 0.55 -17.86
C ASN A 114 -4.34 -0.26 -17.52
N HIS A 115 -4.08 -0.55 -16.24
CA HIS A 115 -2.86 -1.23 -15.80
C HIS A 115 -2.96 -2.75 -15.88
N PHE A 116 -4.16 -3.30 -15.64
CA PHE A 116 -4.39 -4.74 -15.69
C PHE A 116 -4.98 -5.23 -17.02
N ASP A 117 -5.19 -4.31 -17.97
CA ASP A 117 -5.72 -4.60 -19.32
C ASP A 117 -6.93 -5.54 -19.26
N PHE A 118 -7.99 -5.06 -18.61
CA PHE A 118 -9.30 -5.70 -18.78
C PHE A 118 -9.80 -5.32 -20.18
N GLU A 119 -9.32 -6.02 -21.21
CA GLU A 119 -10.05 -6.05 -22.48
C GLU A 119 -11.42 -6.67 -22.20
N ASP A 120 -12.49 -5.89 -22.42
CA ASP A 120 -13.90 -6.33 -22.34
C ASP A 120 -14.21 -7.46 -23.34
#